data_AF-A0A950J222-F1
#
_entry.id   AF-A0A950J222-F1
#
_cell.length_a   1.000
_cell.length_b   1.000
_cell.length_c   1.000
_cell.angle_alpha   90.00
_cell.angle_beta   90.00
_cell.angle_gamma   90.00
#
_symmetry.space_group_name_H-M   'P 1'
#
loop_
_entity.id
_entity.type
_entity.pdbx_description
1 polymer ?
#
loop_
_entity_poly.entity_id
_entity_poly.type
_entity_poly.pdbx_seq_one_letter_code
_entity_poly.pdbx_strand_id
1 'polypeptide(L)'
;MRELTQLPAWQTLWDHFADAKQLHMRELFESDPERAERYGLEVGGLFLDYSKNRITDETLQGLMQLAREAGLPERIKAMFKGEKINSTENRAVLHVALRNRTNSPIFVDGEDVMPKVNSVLERMGRFAHAVRSGEWLGYTNQPITDIVNIGIGGSDLGPLMVCSALRPFGHPRMNMHFVSNVDGAQLKETLKKVHSETTLFVVESKTFTTQETLTNALTARDWFLQRARDEKAVAKHFVAVSTNQKAVADFGIDPSNMFEFWDWVGGRYSLWSAIGLPIMLYLGEENFTELLNGAHIMDQHFRNAPFEQNMPVLLAMIGIWYINYFGGGSHVIAPYDQYLHRLPAFIQQLDMESNGKQTQINGNPVNFETAPIIWGETGINGQHAFFQLLHQGTHISPIDLI
;
A
#
# COMPACT_ATOMS: atom_id res chain seq x y z
N MET A 1 12.89 6.70 26.94
CA MET A 1 11.49 7.00 26.55
C MET A 1 10.61 6.29 27.57
N ARG A 2 9.57 6.94 28.10
CA ARG A 2 8.61 6.24 28.98
C ARG A 2 7.85 5.20 28.14
N GLU A 3 7.49 4.08 28.74
CA GLU A 3 6.64 3.06 28.11
C GLU A 3 5.26 3.67 27.78
N LEU A 4 4.62 3.25 26.68
CA LEU A 4 3.34 3.82 26.21
C LEU A 4 2.27 3.82 27.32
N THR A 5 2.15 2.70 28.04
CA THR A 5 1.19 2.50 29.13
C THR A 5 1.49 3.33 30.39
N GLN A 6 2.65 3.97 30.45
CA GLN A 6 3.08 4.84 31.55
C GLN A 6 2.97 6.34 31.20
N LEU A 7 2.51 6.68 30.00
CA LEU A 7 2.28 8.07 29.62
C LEU A 7 1.07 8.62 30.39
N PRO A 8 1.15 9.86 30.93
CA PRO A 8 0.01 10.50 31.59
C PRO A 8 -1.27 10.47 30.74
N ALA A 9 -1.18 10.80 29.45
CA ALA A 9 -2.34 10.79 28.56
C ALA A 9 -2.98 9.41 28.41
N TRP A 10 -2.19 8.34 28.47
CA TRP A 10 -2.69 6.96 28.44
C TRP A 10 -3.55 6.65 29.68
N GLN A 11 -3.08 7.06 30.87
CA GLN A 11 -3.82 6.86 32.11
C GLN A 11 -5.10 7.70 32.14
N THR A 12 -5.02 8.97 31.75
CA THR A 12 -6.18 9.85 31.65
C THR A 12 -7.24 9.32 30.69
N LEU A 13 -6.83 8.71 29.56
CA LEU A 13 -7.78 8.07 28.64
C LEU A 13 -8.46 6.84 29.25
N TRP A 14 -7.79 6.07 30.11
CA TRP A 14 -8.43 4.95 30.83
C TRP A 14 -9.44 5.43 31.87
N ASP A 15 -9.13 6.53 32.57
CA ASP A 15 -10.07 7.16 33.49
C ASP A 15 -11.31 7.67 32.73
N HIS A 16 -11.11 8.39 31.62
CA HIS A 16 -12.18 8.85 30.72
C HIS A 16 -12.99 7.68 30.13
N PHE A 17 -12.32 6.57 29.79
CA PHE A 17 -12.98 5.39 29.23
C PHE A 17 -13.98 4.74 30.19
N ALA A 18 -13.82 4.92 31.51
CA ALA A 18 -14.76 4.40 32.50
C ALA A 18 -16.20 4.86 32.23
N ASP A 19 -16.35 6.12 31.78
CA ASP A 19 -17.63 6.71 31.39
C ASP A 19 -17.87 6.55 29.88
N ALA A 20 -16.84 6.79 29.06
CA ALA A 20 -16.98 6.80 27.60
C ALA A 20 -17.46 5.47 27.00
N LYS A 21 -17.17 4.33 27.66
CA LYS A 21 -17.65 3.01 27.22
C LYS A 21 -19.18 2.85 27.24
N GLN A 22 -19.87 3.65 28.06
CA GLN A 22 -21.33 3.66 28.17
C GLN A 22 -22.00 4.63 27.19
N LEU A 23 -21.22 5.43 26.45
CA LEU A 23 -21.79 6.40 25.51
C LEU A 23 -22.58 5.70 24.41
N HIS A 24 -23.81 6.15 24.23
CA HIS A 24 -24.64 5.77 23.10
C HIS A 24 -24.53 6.79 21.97
N MET A 25 -24.19 6.31 20.78
CA MET A 25 -24.05 7.17 19.60
C MET A 25 -25.33 7.96 19.29
N ARG A 26 -26.52 7.40 19.55
CA ARG A 26 -27.79 8.12 19.37
C ARG A 26 -27.87 9.38 20.24
N GLU A 27 -27.52 9.25 21.52
CA GLU A 27 -27.51 10.38 22.47
C GLU A 27 -26.49 11.44 22.07
N LEU A 28 -25.31 11.01 21.58
CA LEU A 28 -24.29 11.93 21.08
C LEU A 28 -24.81 12.80 19.94
N PHE A 29 -25.56 12.23 18.99
CA PHE A 29 -26.18 12.99 17.90
C PHE A 29 -27.40 13.81 18.34
N GLU A 30 -28.20 13.32 19.29
CA GLU A 30 -29.32 14.09 19.84
C GLU A 30 -28.86 15.34 20.60
N SER A 31 -27.74 15.23 21.33
CA SER A 31 -27.16 16.32 22.12
C SER A 31 -26.37 17.35 21.30
N ASP A 32 -25.93 16.97 20.09
CA ASP A 32 -25.13 17.81 19.20
C ASP A 32 -25.65 17.68 17.74
N PRO A 33 -26.62 18.52 17.34
CA PRO A 33 -27.18 18.49 15.98
C PRO A 33 -26.17 18.76 14.86
N GLU A 34 -25.03 19.40 15.16
CA GLU A 34 -23.97 19.73 14.20
C GLU A 34 -22.81 18.70 14.24
N ARG A 35 -23.01 17.58 14.93
CA ARG A 35 -21.96 16.57 15.17
C ARG A 35 -21.34 16.02 13.88
N ALA A 36 -22.16 15.80 12.85
CA ALA A 36 -21.69 15.24 11.58
C ALA A 36 -20.75 16.21 10.85
N GLU A 37 -21.10 17.49 10.87
CA GLU A 37 -20.30 18.57 10.29
C GLU A 37 -19.02 18.80 11.10
N ARG A 38 -19.13 18.79 12.44
CA ARG A 38 -18.00 19.01 13.35
C ARG A 38 -16.96 17.89 13.30
N TYR A 39 -17.40 16.63 13.21
CA TYR A 39 -16.55 15.46 13.05
C TYR A 39 -16.48 15.00 11.58
N GLY A 40 -16.33 15.98 10.70
CA GLY A 40 -16.01 15.82 9.29
C GLY A 40 -14.66 16.46 8.96
N LEU A 41 -13.95 15.92 7.98
CA LEU A 41 -12.72 16.52 7.46
C LEU A 41 -12.60 16.23 5.96
N GLU A 42 -12.29 17.27 5.17
CA GLU A 42 -12.08 17.14 3.74
C GLU A 42 -10.61 17.39 3.37
N VAL A 43 -10.02 16.47 2.60
CA VAL A 43 -8.63 16.57 2.12
C VAL A 43 -8.54 15.96 0.73
N GLY A 44 -8.07 16.72 -0.26
CA GLY A 44 -7.75 16.18 -1.59
C GLY A 44 -8.94 15.50 -2.29
N GLY A 45 -10.17 15.99 -2.06
CA GLY A 45 -11.40 15.41 -2.62
C GLY A 45 -11.95 14.21 -1.84
N LEU A 46 -11.34 13.83 -0.72
CA LEU A 46 -11.86 12.83 0.21
C LEU A 46 -12.54 13.51 1.39
N PHE A 47 -13.78 13.12 1.68
CA PHE A 47 -14.49 13.51 2.90
C PHE A 47 -14.47 12.35 3.90
N LEU A 48 -13.83 12.56 5.06
CA LEU A 48 -13.85 11.65 6.20
C LEU A 48 -14.95 12.08 7.16
N ASP A 49 -16.00 11.28 7.26
CA ASP A 49 -16.97 11.34 8.35
C ASP A 49 -16.54 10.37 9.47
N TYR A 50 -16.08 10.92 10.59
CA TYR A 50 -15.72 10.14 11.78
C TYR A 50 -16.69 10.39 12.95
N SER A 51 -17.82 11.04 12.70
CA SER A 51 -18.84 11.40 13.71
C SER A 51 -19.53 10.20 14.35
N LYS A 52 -19.63 9.09 13.60
CA LYS A 52 -20.25 7.82 14.01
C LYS A 52 -19.30 6.93 14.80
N ASN A 53 -18.48 7.56 15.63
CA ASN A 53 -17.61 6.90 16.61
C ASN A 53 -18.06 7.24 18.03
N ARG A 54 -17.81 6.33 18.99
CA ARG A 54 -18.05 6.57 20.42
C ARG A 54 -16.94 7.45 21.01
N ILE A 55 -16.94 8.71 20.60
CA ILE A 55 -15.94 9.73 20.93
C ILE A 55 -16.60 11.07 21.27
N THR A 56 -15.90 11.87 22.05
CA THR A 56 -16.23 13.25 22.42
C THR A 56 -15.02 14.16 22.19
N ASP A 57 -15.19 15.48 22.33
CA ASP A 57 -14.07 16.43 22.26
C ASP A 57 -12.97 16.11 23.28
N GLU A 58 -13.37 15.72 24.50
CA GLU A 58 -12.45 15.27 25.55
C GLU A 58 -11.69 14.00 25.14
N THR A 59 -12.38 13.06 24.48
CA THR A 59 -11.76 11.84 23.94
C THR A 59 -10.68 12.20 22.91
N LEU A 60 -11.02 13.06 21.94
CA LEU A 60 -10.10 13.48 20.90
C LEU A 60 -8.92 14.27 21.47
N GLN A 61 -9.16 15.16 22.42
CA GLN A 61 -8.09 15.91 23.09
C GLN A 61 -7.11 14.96 23.78
N GLY A 62 -7.61 13.98 24.53
CA GLY A 62 -6.77 12.96 25.19
C GLY A 62 -5.97 12.13 24.19
N LEU A 63 -6.60 11.73 23.09
CA LEU A 63 -5.94 10.99 22.00
C LEU A 63 -4.84 11.81 21.32
N MET A 64 -5.10 13.07 20.98
CA MET A 64 -4.07 13.94 20.37
C MET A 64 -2.94 14.23 21.35
N GLN A 65 -3.23 14.34 22.65
CA GLN A 65 -2.21 14.46 23.69
C GLN A 65 -1.36 13.19 23.78
N LEU A 66 -1.97 12.00 23.73
CA LEU A 66 -1.25 10.73 23.69
C LEU A 66 -0.30 10.65 22.48
N ALA A 67 -0.76 11.07 21.29
CA ALA A 67 0.07 11.10 20.08
C ALA A 67 1.31 11.99 20.27
N ARG A 68 1.15 13.16 20.91
CA ARG A 68 2.26 14.07 21.22
C ARG A 68 3.22 13.47 22.25
N GLU A 69 2.71 12.91 23.35
CA GLU A 69 3.54 12.30 24.40
C GLU A 69 4.30 11.05 23.92
N ALA A 70 3.72 10.31 22.96
CA ALA A 70 4.37 9.18 22.30
C ALA A 70 5.48 9.60 21.30
N GLY A 71 5.65 10.90 21.05
CA GLY A 71 6.68 11.43 20.16
C GLY A 71 6.34 11.32 18.67
N LEU A 72 5.06 11.26 18.31
CA LEU A 72 4.64 11.20 16.90
C LEU A 72 5.17 12.39 16.06
N PRO A 73 5.15 13.65 16.53
CA PRO A 73 5.68 14.77 15.74
C PRO A 73 7.13 14.58 15.31
N GLU A 74 7.98 14.11 16.22
CA GLU A 74 9.39 13.85 15.99
C GLU A 74 9.58 12.69 15.01
N ARG A 75 8.77 11.63 15.13
CA ARG A 75 8.81 10.46 14.22
C ARG A 75 8.40 10.81 12.80
N ILE A 76 7.35 11.62 12.62
CA ILE A 76 6.94 12.14 11.31
C ILE A 76 8.10 12.93 10.70
N LYS A 77 8.66 13.89 11.46
CA LYS A 77 9.79 14.70 11.00
C LYS A 77 11.00 13.85 10.61
N ALA A 78 11.33 12.83 11.40
CA ALA A 78 12.45 11.92 11.14
C ALA A 78 12.23 11.13 9.83
N MET A 79 11.02 10.61 9.60
CA MET A 79 10.65 9.91 8.35
C MET A 79 10.87 10.81 7.14
N PHE A 80 10.28 12.01 7.13
CA PHE A 80 10.38 12.95 6.00
C PHE A 80 11.79 13.51 5.77
N LYS A 81 12.69 13.39 6.76
CA LYS A 81 14.10 13.77 6.64
C LYS A 81 14.99 12.64 6.11
N GLY A 82 14.47 11.43 5.95
CA GLY A 82 15.29 10.27 5.56
C GLY A 82 16.12 9.70 6.70
N GLU A 83 15.77 9.98 7.96
CA GLU A 83 16.44 9.36 9.10
C GLU A 83 16.17 7.85 9.13
N LYS A 84 17.10 7.09 9.70
CA LYS A 84 17.06 5.62 9.75
C LYS A 84 16.09 5.12 10.82
N ILE A 85 14.79 5.40 10.63
CA ILE A 85 13.73 5.08 11.61
C ILE A 85 13.36 3.60 11.65
N ASN A 86 13.71 2.82 10.62
CA ASN A 86 13.71 1.37 10.70
C ASN A 86 14.99 0.92 11.41
N SER A 87 14.94 0.90 12.74
CA SER A 87 16.11 0.72 13.61
C SER A 87 16.67 -0.69 13.60
N THR A 88 15.84 -1.71 13.40
CA THR A 88 16.29 -3.12 13.42
C THR A 88 17.10 -3.48 12.18
N GLU A 89 16.82 -2.84 11.04
CA GLU A 89 17.58 -3.01 9.80
C GLU A 89 18.53 -1.85 9.51
N ASN A 90 18.53 -0.81 10.35
CA ASN A 90 19.29 0.43 10.15
C ASN A 90 19.03 1.07 8.77
N ARG A 91 17.75 1.26 8.42
CA ARG A 91 17.31 1.78 7.12
C ARG A 91 16.43 3.02 7.27
N ALA A 92 16.52 3.91 6.28
CA ALA A 92 15.52 4.97 6.11
C ALA A 92 14.17 4.36 5.66
N VAL A 93 13.09 5.12 5.81
CA VAL A 93 11.75 4.74 5.35
C VAL A 93 11.19 5.90 4.53
N LEU A 94 11.22 5.78 3.21
CA LEU A 94 11.08 6.93 2.31
C LEU A 94 10.15 6.70 1.12
N HIS A 95 9.09 5.91 1.28
CA HIS A 95 8.06 5.79 0.24
C HIS A 95 7.45 7.15 -0.19
N VAL A 96 7.48 8.16 0.70
CA VAL A 96 7.10 9.56 0.39
C VAL A 96 8.02 10.23 -0.65
N ALA A 97 9.29 9.81 -0.76
CA ALA A 97 10.22 10.35 -1.75
C ALA A 97 9.85 9.92 -3.18
N LEU A 98 9.29 8.72 -3.34
CA LEU A 98 8.85 8.15 -4.63
C LEU A 98 7.75 8.98 -5.31
N ARG A 99 7.01 9.73 -4.50
CA ARG A 99 5.88 10.57 -4.88
C ARG A 99 6.09 12.02 -4.46
N ASN A 100 7.32 12.44 -4.20
CA ASN A 100 7.62 13.83 -3.85
C ASN A 100 7.56 14.73 -5.10
N ARG A 101 6.41 15.36 -5.34
CA ARG A 101 6.17 16.16 -6.56
C ARG A 101 6.80 17.55 -6.52
N THR A 102 7.15 18.04 -5.33
CA THR A 102 7.91 19.30 -5.20
C THR A 102 9.36 19.18 -5.66
N ASN A 103 9.89 17.95 -5.78
CA ASN A 103 11.32 17.69 -6.00
C ASN A 103 12.23 18.37 -4.97
N SER A 104 11.70 18.69 -3.79
CA SER A 104 12.53 19.16 -2.67
C SER A 104 13.52 18.06 -2.29
N PRO A 105 14.82 18.37 -2.06
CA PRO A 105 15.82 17.37 -1.74
C PRO A 105 15.46 16.55 -0.50
N ILE A 106 15.67 15.24 -0.56
CA ILE A 106 15.53 14.33 0.57
C ILE A 106 16.82 13.51 0.66
N PHE A 107 17.52 13.63 1.78
CA PHE A 107 18.86 13.05 1.91
C PHE A 107 18.83 11.70 2.62
N VAL A 108 19.57 10.73 2.08
CA VAL A 108 19.93 9.48 2.76
C VAL A 108 21.45 9.35 2.69
N ASP A 109 22.10 9.19 3.84
CA ASP A 109 23.57 9.07 3.94
C ASP A 109 24.33 10.19 3.21
N GLY A 110 23.77 11.41 3.20
CA GLY A 110 24.36 12.60 2.58
C GLY A 110 24.05 12.80 1.10
N GLU A 111 23.35 11.86 0.44
CA GLU A 111 22.96 11.97 -0.96
C GLU A 111 21.46 12.30 -1.11
N ASP A 112 21.14 13.27 -1.98
CA ASP A 112 19.75 13.51 -2.38
C ASP A 112 19.25 12.35 -3.24
N VAL A 113 18.15 11.72 -2.84
CA VAL A 113 17.58 10.57 -3.54
C VAL A 113 16.71 10.96 -4.74
N MET A 114 16.24 12.21 -4.81
CA MET A 114 15.27 12.65 -5.81
C MET A 114 15.74 12.50 -7.26
N PRO A 115 17.01 12.80 -7.63
CA PRO A 115 17.48 12.57 -9.00
C PRO A 115 17.37 11.10 -9.44
N LYS A 116 17.67 10.15 -8.55
CA LYS A 116 17.57 8.71 -8.84
C LYS A 116 16.10 8.28 -8.97
N VAL A 117 15.22 8.79 -8.10
CA VAL A 117 13.76 8.58 -8.20
C VAL A 117 13.23 9.02 -9.56
N ASN A 118 13.50 10.26 -9.95
CA ASN A 118 13.00 10.82 -11.19
C ASN A 118 13.56 10.12 -12.43
N SER A 119 14.83 9.71 -12.40
CA SER A 119 15.45 8.96 -13.50
C SER A 119 14.76 7.62 -13.75
N VAL A 120 14.38 6.89 -12.68
CA VAL A 120 13.63 5.63 -12.82
C VAL A 120 12.22 5.89 -13.34
N LEU A 121 11.50 6.88 -12.80
CA LEU A 121 10.16 7.24 -13.28
C LEU A 121 10.16 7.61 -14.77
N GLU A 122 11.14 8.39 -15.22
CA GLU A 122 11.28 8.78 -16.63
C GLU A 122 11.58 7.56 -17.53
N ARG A 123 12.43 6.63 -17.06
CA ARG A 123 12.69 5.37 -17.76
C ARG A 123 11.43 4.51 -17.87
N MET A 124 10.66 4.41 -16.78
CA MET A 124 9.37 3.70 -16.79
C MET A 124 8.40 4.36 -17.77
N GLY A 125 8.31 5.69 -17.78
CA GLY A 125 7.44 6.46 -18.69
C GLY A 125 7.76 6.18 -20.15
N ARG A 126 9.03 6.29 -20.55
CA ARG A 126 9.48 5.95 -21.91
C ARG A 126 9.18 4.50 -22.29
N PHE A 127 9.43 3.55 -21.39
CA PHE A 127 9.16 2.14 -21.65
C PHE A 127 7.65 1.88 -21.78
N ALA A 128 6.85 2.38 -20.85
CA ALA A 128 5.40 2.26 -20.89
C ALA A 128 4.82 2.89 -22.16
N HIS A 129 5.33 4.06 -22.57
CA HIS A 129 4.96 4.69 -23.83
C HIS A 129 5.23 3.77 -25.02
N ALA A 130 6.44 3.22 -25.16
CA ALA A 130 6.79 2.33 -26.27
C ALA A 130 5.89 1.08 -26.34
N VAL A 131 5.56 0.47 -25.19
CA VAL A 131 4.66 -0.69 -25.12
C VAL A 131 3.22 -0.31 -25.47
N ARG A 132 2.74 0.86 -25.01
CA ARG A 132 1.38 1.35 -25.25
C ARG A 132 1.18 1.86 -26.68
N SER A 133 2.15 2.55 -27.26
CA SER A 133 2.10 3.00 -28.65
C SER A 133 2.17 1.84 -29.64
N GLY A 134 2.74 0.71 -29.23
CA GLY A 134 2.99 -0.44 -30.10
C GLY A 134 4.33 -0.39 -30.82
N GLU A 135 5.22 0.51 -30.41
CA GLU A 135 6.63 0.54 -30.85
C GLU A 135 7.43 -0.64 -30.28
N TRP A 136 7.11 -1.05 -29.05
CA TRP A 136 7.64 -2.29 -28.48
C TRP A 136 6.90 -3.49 -29.06
N LEU A 137 7.60 -4.27 -29.86
CA LEU A 137 7.06 -5.43 -30.54
C LEU A 137 7.63 -6.73 -29.96
N GLY A 138 6.79 -7.75 -29.91
CA GLY A 138 7.21 -9.10 -29.58
C GLY A 138 8.12 -9.73 -30.64
N TYR A 139 8.50 -10.99 -30.42
CA TYR A 139 9.45 -11.69 -31.28
C TYR A 139 8.94 -11.95 -32.70
N THR A 140 7.62 -11.90 -32.92
CA THR A 140 6.98 -11.97 -34.25
C THR A 140 6.58 -10.60 -34.81
N ASN A 141 7.12 -9.52 -34.25
CA ASN A 141 6.83 -8.13 -34.63
C ASN A 141 5.36 -7.71 -34.40
N GLN A 142 4.66 -8.35 -33.47
CA GLN A 142 3.32 -7.96 -33.04
C GLN A 142 3.36 -7.06 -31.80
N PRO A 143 2.45 -6.07 -31.66
CA PRO A 143 2.33 -5.28 -30.44
C PRO A 143 1.95 -6.14 -29.24
N ILE A 144 2.41 -5.76 -28.05
CA ILE A 144 2.04 -6.41 -26.79
C ILE A 144 0.56 -6.15 -26.47
N THR A 145 -0.15 -7.20 -26.05
CA THR A 145 -1.56 -7.22 -25.64
C THR A 145 -1.75 -7.65 -24.19
N ASP A 146 -0.81 -8.40 -23.62
CA ASP A 146 -0.93 -8.98 -22.30
C ASP A 146 0.29 -8.65 -21.45
N ILE A 147 0.06 -8.17 -20.23
CA ILE A 147 1.10 -7.97 -19.21
C ILE A 147 0.88 -9.00 -18.12
N VAL A 148 1.91 -9.80 -17.83
CA VAL A 148 1.90 -10.76 -16.73
C VAL A 148 2.90 -10.30 -15.67
N ASN A 149 2.40 -9.75 -14.57
CA ASN A 149 3.22 -9.44 -13.40
C ASN A 149 3.50 -10.72 -12.61
N ILE A 150 4.76 -10.98 -12.30
CA ILE A 150 5.20 -12.10 -11.47
C ILE A 150 5.92 -11.53 -10.25
N GLY A 151 5.27 -11.61 -9.10
CA GLY A 151 5.77 -11.06 -7.84
C GLY A 151 4.90 -11.55 -6.68
N ILE A 152 5.36 -11.42 -5.43
CA ILE A 152 4.59 -11.86 -4.25
C ILE A 152 4.54 -10.76 -3.19
N GLY A 153 3.44 -10.73 -2.42
CA GLY A 153 3.23 -9.76 -1.35
C GLY A 153 3.21 -8.34 -1.89
N GLY A 154 4.20 -7.54 -1.49
CA GLY A 154 4.27 -6.12 -1.86
C GLY A 154 4.51 -5.89 -3.37
N SER A 155 5.12 -6.88 -4.04
CA SER A 155 5.35 -6.92 -5.49
C SER A 155 4.15 -7.50 -6.27
N ASP A 156 2.97 -7.59 -5.65
CA ASP A 156 1.76 -8.10 -6.29
C ASP A 156 0.52 -7.31 -5.84
N LEU A 157 0.26 -7.26 -4.54
CA LEU A 157 -0.98 -6.75 -3.97
C LEU A 157 -1.24 -5.28 -4.33
N GLY A 158 -0.21 -4.43 -4.30
CA GLY A 158 -0.33 -3.02 -4.68
C GLY A 158 -0.70 -2.84 -6.15
N PRO A 159 0.14 -3.32 -7.09
CA PRO A 159 -0.17 -3.28 -8.52
C PRO A 159 -1.51 -3.91 -8.90
N LEU A 160 -1.83 -5.10 -8.35
CA LEU A 160 -3.12 -5.77 -8.57
C LEU A 160 -4.29 -4.91 -8.10
N MET A 161 -4.20 -4.34 -6.90
CA MET A 161 -5.26 -3.50 -6.33
C MET A 161 -5.48 -2.26 -7.19
N VAL A 162 -4.42 -1.53 -7.56
CA VAL A 162 -4.55 -0.29 -8.33
C VAL A 162 -5.06 -0.55 -9.75
N CYS A 163 -4.54 -1.57 -10.45
CA CYS A 163 -5.04 -1.93 -11.78
C CYS A 163 -6.50 -2.40 -11.74
N SER A 164 -6.93 -3.04 -10.65
CA SER A 164 -8.34 -3.41 -10.45
C SER A 164 -9.22 -2.18 -10.19
N ALA A 165 -8.78 -1.28 -9.29
CA ALA A 165 -9.48 -0.06 -8.90
C ALA A 165 -9.66 0.93 -10.05
N LEU A 166 -8.62 1.09 -10.88
CA LEU A 166 -8.57 2.09 -11.95
C LEU A 166 -8.82 1.48 -13.34
N ARG A 167 -9.48 0.31 -13.39
CA ARG A 167 -9.83 -0.37 -14.65
C ARG A 167 -10.49 0.54 -15.70
N PRO A 168 -11.40 1.48 -15.37
CA PRO A 168 -11.98 2.40 -16.35
C PRO A 168 -10.98 3.29 -17.09
N PHE A 169 -9.79 3.51 -16.52
CA PHE A 169 -8.70 4.32 -17.10
C PHE A 169 -7.64 3.46 -17.81
N GLY A 170 -7.83 2.14 -17.82
CA GLY A 170 -6.90 1.19 -18.40
C GLY A 170 -6.81 1.27 -19.92
N HIS A 171 -5.64 0.94 -20.46
CA HIS A 171 -5.44 0.88 -21.90
C HIS A 171 -6.32 -0.21 -22.54
N PRO A 172 -7.11 0.10 -23.58
CA PRO A 172 -8.11 -0.83 -24.12
C PRO A 172 -7.52 -2.09 -24.75
N ARG A 173 -6.26 -2.03 -25.22
CA ARG A 173 -5.53 -3.20 -25.76
C ARG A 173 -4.93 -4.10 -24.70
N MET A 174 -4.67 -3.60 -23.48
CA MET A 174 -3.84 -4.30 -22.51
C MET A 174 -4.68 -5.09 -21.51
N ASN A 175 -4.41 -6.38 -21.42
CA ASN A 175 -4.93 -7.25 -20.38
C ASN A 175 -3.87 -7.45 -19.30
N MET A 176 -4.25 -7.22 -18.05
CA MET A 176 -3.36 -7.36 -16.89
C MET A 176 -3.60 -8.69 -16.19
N HIS A 177 -2.52 -9.44 -15.96
CA HIS A 177 -2.52 -10.69 -15.22
C HIS A 177 -1.49 -10.62 -14.09
N PHE A 178 -1.83 -11.19 -12.93
CA PHE A 178 -1.02 -11.14 -11.73
C PHE A 178 -0.80 -12.57 -11.21
N VAL A 179 0.46 -12.97 -11.09
CA VAL A 179 0.89 -14.32 -10.67
C VAL A 179 1.80 -14.19 -9.46
N SER A 180 1.35 -14.73 -8.33
CA SER A 180 2.02 -14.57 -7.05
C SER A 180 2.16 -15.85 -6.24
N ASN A 181 1.21 -16.76 -6.37
CA ASN A 181 1.23 -18.05 -5.70
C ASN A 181 2.24 -18.98 -6.38
N VAL A 182 3.00 -19.73 -5.59
CA VAL A 182 3.89 -20.80 -6.09
C VAL A 182 3.10 -22.05 -6.49
N ASP A 183 1.84 -22.17 -6.05
CA ASP A 183 0.90 -23.13 -6.63
C ASP A 183 0.79 -22.92 -8.15
N GLY A 184 1.31 -23.87 -8.90
CA GLY A 184 1.40 -23.82 -10.36
C GLY A 184 0.05 -23.70 -11.07
N ALA A 185 -1.08 -23.91 -10.37
CA ALA A 185 -2.41 -23.65 -10.90
C ALA A 185 -2.57 -22.20 -11.40
N GLN A 186 -2.11 -21.20 -10.64
CA GLN A 186 -2.29 -19.79 -11.01
C GLN A 186 -1.57 -19.45 -12.31
N LEU A 187 -0.27 -19.76 -12.40
CA LEU A 187 0.52 -19.53 -13.60
C LEU A 187 -0.04 -20.33 -14.78
N LYS A 188 -0.40 -21.60 -14.59
CA LYS A 188 -0.96 -22.45 -15.65
C LYS A 188 -2.25 -21.88 -16.23
N GLU A 189 -3.19 -21.42 -15.41
CA GLU A 189 -4.44 -20.83 -15.89
C GLU A 189 -4.22 -19.46 -16.54
N THR A 190 -3.22 -18.68 -16.10
CA THR A 190 -2.80 -17.45 -16.78
C THR A 190 -2.23 -17.75 -18.17
N LEU A 191 -1.31 -18.71 -18.27
CA LEU A 191 -0.64 -19.08 -19.53
C LEU A 191 -1.58 -19.69 -20.59
N LYS A 192 -2.78 -20.14 -20.21
CA LYS A 192 -3.84 -20.54 -21.17
C LYS A 192 -4.55 -19.37 -21.83
N LYS A 193 -4.51 -18.19 -21.22
CA LYS A 193 -5.24 -16.98 -21.67
C LYS A 193 -4.37 -16.07 -22.55
N VAL A 194 -3.05 -16.27 -22.54
CA VAL A 194 -2.09 -15.37 -23.16
C VAL A 194 -1.33 -16.03 -24.32
N HIS A 195 -0.79 -15.23 -25.22
CA HIS A 195 -0.01 -15.68 -26.38
C HIS A 195 1.47 -15.29 -26.25
N SER A 196 2.40 -16.22 -26.49
CA SER A 196 3.84 -15.96 -26.36
C SER A 196 4.33 -14.82 -27.26
N GLU A 197 3.63 -14.56 -28.36
CA GLU A 197 3.97 -13.52 -29.34
C GLU A 197 3.64 -12.10 -28.87
N THR A 198 2.69 -11.95 -27.95
CA THR A 198 2.13 -10.65 -27.55
C THR A 198 2.08 -10.45 -26.03
N THR A 199 2.77 -11.30 -25.26
CA THR A 199 2.82 -11.21 -23.79
C THR A 199 4.14 -10.63 -23.31
N LEU A 200 4.09 -9.61 -22.46
CA LEU A 200 5.24 -9.11 -21.72
C LEU A 200 5.15 -9.56 -20.26
N PHE A 201 6.21 -10.19 -19.77
CA PHE A 201 6.36 -10.59 -18.37
C PHE A 201 7.15 -9.53 -17.60
N VAL A 202 6.61 -9.09 -16.47
CA VAL A 202 7.29 -8.19 -15.52
C VAL A 202 7.66 -9.02 -14.30
N VAL A 203 8.96 -9.24 -14.08
CA VAL A 203 9.47 -10.04 -12.95
C VAL A 203 9.88 -9.11 -11.81
N GLU A 204 9.12 -9.14 -10.72
CA GLU A 204 9.30 -8.24 -9.58
C GLU A 204 9.89 -8.96 -8.38
N SER A 205 11.19 -8.76 -8.16
CA SER A 205 11.89 -9.28 -6.98
C SER A 205 13.12 -8.43 -6.68
N LYS A 206 13.15 -7.83 -5.49
CA LYS A 206 14.27 -7.00 -5.03
C LYS A 206 15.61 -7.69 -5.19
N THR A 207 15.69 -8.92 -4.68
CA THR A 207 16.90 -9.74 -4.63
C THR A 207 17.07 -10.61 -5.88
N PHE A 208 16.01 -10.75 -6.68
CA PHE A 208 15.90 -11.69 -7.79
C PHE A 208 16.14 -13.16 -7.39
N THR A 209 15.94 -13.47 -6.11
CA THR A 209 16.15 -14.80 -5.52
C THR A 209 14.95 -15.30 -4.71
N THR A 210 13.87 -14.52 -4.63
CA THR A 210 12.62 -14.95 -3.99
C THR A 210 12.14 -16.25 -4.63
N GLN A 211 12.02 -17.33 -3.85
CA GLN A 211 11.83 -18.67 -4.37
C GLN A 211 10.55 -18.79 -5.21
N GLU A 212 9.43 -18.27 -4.70
CA GLU A 212 8.13 -18.32 -5.36
C GLU A 212 8.15 -17.54 -6.68
N THR A 213 8.62 -16.29 -6.65
CA THR A 213 8.74 -15.43 -7.84
C THR A 213 9.68 -16.04 -8.89
N LEU A 214 10.86 -16.51 -8.49
CA LEU A 214 11.85 -17.06 -9.41
C LEU A 214 11.37 -18.37 -10.03
N THR A 215 10.70 -19.23 -9.26
CA THR A 215 10.10 -20.47 -9.78
C THR A 215 9.04 -20.17 -10.85
N ASN A 216 8.15 -19.21 -10.60
CA ASN A 216 7.16 -18.77 -11.57
C ASN A 216 7.81 -18.11 -12.81
N ALA A 217 8.81 -17.26 -12.61
CA ALA A 217 9.52 -16.58 -13.71
C ALA A 217 10.26 -17.58 -14.62
N LEU A 218 10.96 -18.56 -14.04
CA LEU A 218 11.63 -19.63 -14.80
C LEU A 218 10.61 -20.51 -15.54
N THR A 219 9.49 -20.85 -14.90
CA THR A 219 8.42 -21.62 -15.55
C THR A 219 7.79 -20.85 -16.73
N ALA A 220 7.56 -19.54 -16.57
CA ALA A 220 7.08 -18.68 -17.66
C ALA A 220 8.11 -18.54 -18.79
N ARG A 221 9.40 -18.42 -18.45
CA ARG A 221 10.51 -18.39 -19.41
C ARG A 221 10.59 -19.69 -20.22
N ASP A 222 10.49 -20.83 -19.56
CA ASP A 222 10.50 -22.13 -20.24
C ASP A 222 9.29 -22.29 -21.17
N TRP A 223 8.10 -21.91 -20.70
CA TRP A 223 6.89 -21.89 -21.54
C TRP A 223 7.04 -20.99 -22.78
N PHE A 224 7.69 -19.84 -22.62
CA PHE A 224 7.95 -18.89 -23.68
C PHE A 224 8.97 -19.45 -24.69
N LEU A 225 10.09 -19.97 -24.22
CA LEU A 225 11.17 -20.49 -25.07
C LEU A 225 10.77 -21.73 -25.86
N GLN A 226 9.89 -22.58 -25.33
CA GLN A 226 9.33 -23.70 -26.08
C GLN A 226 8.57 -23.26 -27.35
N ARG A 227 8.06 -22.02 -27.37
CA ARG A 227 7.31 -21.42 -28.49
C ARG A 227 8.19 -20.54 -29.35
N ALA A 228 8.96 -19.63 -28.74
CA ALA A 228 9.82 -18.69 -29.44
C ALA A 228 11.04 -19.36 -30.09
N ARG A 229 11.57 -20.43 -29.47
CA ARG A 229 12.73 -21.21 -29.93
C ARG A 229 14.00 -20.36 -30.19
N ASP A 230 14.10 -19.20 -29.54
CA ASP A 230 15.24 -18.30 -29.60
C ASP A 230 15.45 -17.63 -28.23
N GLU A 231 16.62 -17.84 -27.63
CA GLU A 231 17.02 -17.22 -26.36
C GLU A 231 17.04 -15.69 -26.43
N LYS A 232 17.39 -15.12 -27.59
CA LYS A 232 17.44 -13.66 -27.77
C LYS A 232 16.05 -13.02 -27.69
N ALA A 233 14.99 -13.80 -27.87
CA ALA A 233 13.63 -13.32 -27.77
C ALA A 233 13.22 -12.98 -26.32
N VAL A 234 13.92 -13.52 -25.30
CA VAL A 234 13.63 -13.25 -23.87
C VAL A 234 13.71 -11.74 -23.58
N ALA A 235 14.70 -11.04 -24.12
CA ALA A 235 14.89 -9.60 -23.92
C ALA A 235 13.71 -8.73 -24.42
N LYS A 236 12.87 -9.26 -25.32
CA LYS A 236 11.66 -8.58 -25.81
C LYS A 236 10.40 -8.87 -24.99
N HIS A 237 10.41 -9.92 -24.18
CA HIS A 237 9.24 -10.45 -23.49
C HIS A 237 9.40 -10.52 -21.98
N PHE A 238 10.57 -10.20 -21.44
CA PHE A 238 10.81 -10.18 -20.00
C PHE A 238 11.52 -8.88 -19.62
N VAL A 239 11.00 -8.23 -18.59
CA VAL A 239 11.64 -7.10 -17.91
C VAL A 239 11.69 -7.37 -16.41
N ALA A 240 12.58 -6.68 -15.70
CA ALA A 240 12.79 -6.90 -14.27
C ALA A 240 12.60 -5.62 -13.46
N VAL A 241 11.96 -5.74 -12.30
CA VAL A 241 12.03 -4.75 -11.23
C VAL A 241 12.88 -5.32 -10.12
N SER A 242 14.13 -4.85 -10.01
CA SER A 242 15.13 -5.47 -9.14
C SER A 242 16.30 -4.53 -8.82
N THR A 243 17.14 -4.97 -7.88
CA THR A 243 18.46 -4.36 -7.59
C THR A 243 19.63 -5.27 -7.98
N ASN A 244 19.34 -6.49 -8.44
CA ASN A 244 20.36 -7.51 -8.71
C ASN A 244 20.61 -7.65 -10.21
N GLN A 245 21.39 -6.73 -10.78
CA GLN A 245 21.70 -6.69 -12.21
C GLN A 245 22.30 -8.00 -12.73
N LYS A 246 23.15 -8.67 -11.94
CA LYS A 246 23.78 -9.93 -12.34
C LYS A 246 22.72 -11.03 -12.51
N ALA A 247 21.85 -11.23 -11.53
CA ALA A 247 20.82 -12.26 -11.61
C ALA A 247 19.80 -11.99 -12.74
N VAL A 248 19.49 -10.72 -12.99
CA VAL A 248 18.65 -10.29 -14.12
C VAL A 248 19.30 -10.65 -15.47
N ALA A 249 20.60 -10.37 -15.62
CA ALA A 249 21.35 -10.72 -16.82
C ALA A 249 21.48 -12.24 -17.00
N ASP A 250 21.75 -12.98 -15.92
CA ASP A 250 21.86 -14.45 -15.92
C ASP A 250 20.52 -15.12 -16.31
N PHE A 251 19.37 -14.48 -16.03
CA PHE A 251 18.05 -14.92 -16.49
C PHE A 251 17.83 -14.72 -18.00
N GLY A 252 18.58 -13.81 -18.63
CA GLY A 252 18.44 -13.45 -20.05
C GLY A 252 17.64 -12.17 -20.30
N ILE A 253 17.33 -11.39 -19.26
CA ILE A 253 16.73 -10.06 -19.40
C ILE A 253 17.84 -9.06 -19.73
N ASP A 254 17.58 -8.17 -20.68
CA ASP A 254 18.48 -7.06 -20.99
C ASP A 254 18.58 -6.13 -19.76
N PRO A 255 19.78 -5.85 -19.22
CA PRO A 255 19.94 -4.97 -18.07
C PRO A 255 19.35 -3.56 -18.26
N SER A 256 19.21 -3.08 -19.51
CA SER A 256 18.53 -1.81 -19.81
C SER A 256 17.03 -1.84 -19.50
N ASN A 257 16.44 -3.05 -19.46
CA ASN A 257 15.06 -3.34 -19.06
C ASN A 257 14.94 -3.73 -17.58
N MET A 258 15.96 -3.43 -16.77
CA MET A 258 15.89 -3.50 -15.31
C MET A 258 15.52 -2.13 -14.74
N PHE A 259 14.45 -2.08 -13.95
CA PHE A 259 13.98 -0.90 -13.24
C PHE A 259 14.30 -1.03 -11.75
N GLU A 260 15.07 -0.08 -11.24
CA GLU A 260 15.64 -0.16 -9.89
C GLU A 260 14.75 0.51 -8.84
N PHE A 261 14.93 0.08 -7.59
CA PHE A 261 14.36 0.74 -6.41
C PHE A 261 15.26 0.49 -5.19
N TRP A 262 15.03 1.22 -4.10
CA TRP A 262 16.00 1.31 -3.00
C TRP A 262 15.59 0.49 -1.76
N ASP A 263 16.53 0.24 -0.86
CA ASP A 263 16.31 -0.51 0.40
C ASP A 263 15.37 0.19 1.38
N TRP A 264 15.27 1.51 1.33
CA TRP A 264 14.31 2.32 2.08
C TRP A 264 12.87 2.26 1.54
N VAL A 265 12.65 1.53 0.44
CA VAL A 265 11.33 1.19 -0.09
C VAL A 265 10.93 -0.18 0.46
N GLY A 266 10.09 -0.19 1.50
CA GLY A 266 9.48 -1.41 2.02
C GLY A 266 8.51 -2.02 1.00
N GLY A 267 8.46 -3.36 0.90
CA GLY A 267 7.65 -4.06 -0.10
C GLY A 267 6.18 -3.66 -0.10
N ARG A 268 5.50 -3.68 1.05
CA ARG A 268 4.09 -3.24 1.19
C ARG A 268 3.86 -1.74 0.96
N TYR A 269 4.93 -0.95 0.82
CA TYR A 269 4.88 0.48 0.48
C TYR A 269 5.48 0.76 -0.92
N SER A 270 5.62 -0.25 -1.78
CA SER A 270 6.47 -0.15 -2.97
C SER A 270 5.75 0.22 -4.26
N LEU A 271 4.41 0.19 -4.33
CA LEU A 271 3.64 0.44 -5.57
C LEU A 271 3.94 1.80 -6.24
N TRP A 272 4.49 2.75 -5.49
CA TRP A 272 4.88 4.09 -5.96
C TRP A 272 6.24 4.10 -6.69
N SER A 273 7.00 3.01 -6.60
CA SER A 273 8.35 2.86 -7.18
C SER A 273 8.28 2.18 -8.56
N ALA A 274 9.40 1.61 -9.01
CA ALA A 274 9.46 0.70 -10.15
C ALA A 274 8.50 -0.50 -10.05
N ILE A 275 8.10 -0.92 -8.84
CA ILE A 275 7.04 -1.93 -8.65
C ILE A 275 5.67 -1.44 -9.20
N GLY A 276 5.50 -0.14 -9.39
CA GLY A 276 4.35 0.43 -10.09
C GLY A 276 4.41 0.29 -11.61
N LEU A 277 5.41 -0.37 -12.19
CA LEU A 277 5.55 -0.50 -13.64
C LEU A 277 4.32 -1.15 -14.31
N PRO A 278 3.70 -2.22 -13.78
CA PRO A 278 2.45 -2.75 -14.33
C PRO A 278 1.32 -1.72 -14.32
N ILE A 279 1.26 -0.86 -13.31
CA ILE A 279 0.27 0.22 -13.20
C ILE A 279 0.51 1.25 -14.31
N MET A 280 1.75 1.69 -14.50
CA MET A 280 2.09 2.68 -15.53
C MET A 280 1.91 2.12 -16.95
N LEU A 281 2.22 0.84 -17.17
CA LEU A 281 1.90 0.15 -18.43
C LEU A 281 0.40 0.20 -18.71
N TYR A 282 -0.42 -0.09 -17.69
CA TYR A 282 -1.87 -0.17 -17.85
C TYR A 282 -2.56 1.19 -17.97
N LEU A 283 -2.23 2.15 -17.11
CA LEU A 283 -2.91 3.45 -17.02
C LEU A 283 -2.24 4.54 -17.88
N GLY A 284 -0.95 4.39 -18.17
CA GLY A 284 -0.13 5.41 -18.81
C GLY A 284 0.57 6.32 -17.80
N GLU A 285 1.60 7.02 -18.26
CA GLU A 285 2.43 7.91 -17.43
C GLU A 285 1.62 9.04 -16.78
N GLU A 286 0.67 9.63 -17.51
CA GLU A 286 -0.18 10.72 -17.02
C GLU A 286 -1.01 10.27 -15.81
N ASN A 287 -1.80 9.20 -15.96
CA ASN A 287 -2.62 8.68 -14.87
C ASN A 287 -1.78 8.13 -13.70
N PHE A 288 -0.62 7.52 -13.97
CA PHE A 288 0.29 7.11 -12.91
C PHE A 288 0.84 8.34 -12.15
N THR A 289 1.13 9.43 -12.86
CA THR A 289 1.56 10.69 -12.24
C THR A 289 0.46 11.29 -11.38
N GLU A 290 -0.81 11.25 -11.82
CA GLU A 290 -1.94 11.69 -11.01
C GLU A 290 -2.12 10.85 -9.73
N LEU A 291 -1.88 9.54 -9.80
CA LEU A 291 -1.83 8.68 -8.61
C LEU A 291 -0.73 9.13 -7.63
N LEU A 292 0.47 9.44 -8.13
CA LEU A 292 1.55 9.99 -7.30
C LEU A 292 1.19 11.36 -6.72
N ASN A 293 0.53 12.23 -7.50
CA ASN A 293 0.08 13.55 -7.07
C ASN A 293 -0.93 13.45 -5.93
N GLY A 294 -1.94 12.58 -6.04
CA GLY A 294 -2.93 12.35 -4.98
C GLY A 294 -2.30 11.87 -3.68
N ALA A 295 -1.35 10.92 -3.78
CA ALA A 295 -0.63 10.45 -2.60
C ALA A 295 0.32 11.53 -2.01
N HIS A 296 0.89 12.41 -2.84
CA HIS A 296 1.67 13.55 -2.37
C HIS A 296 0.84 14.59 -1.63
N ILE A 297 -0.39 14.85 -2.07
CA ILE A 297 -1.34 15.75 -1.37
C ILE A 297 -1.55 15.23 0.05
N MET A 298 -1.81 13.93 0.21
CA MET A 298 -1.98 13.33 1.53
C MET A 298 -0.68 13.31 2.35
N ASP A 299 0.49 13.14 1.72
CA ASP A 299 1.78 13.28 2.42
C ASP A 299 1.99 14.69 2.98
N GLN A 300 1.65 15.73 2.21
CA GLN A 300 1.74 17.12 2.68
C GLN A 300 0.72 17.40 3.79
N HIS A 301 -0.49 16.85 3.68
CA HIS A 301 -1.48 16.93 4.75
C HIS A 301 -0.94 16.30 6.03
N PHE A 302 -0.50 15.04 5.96
CA PHE A 302 0.04 14.30 7.08
C PHE A 302 1.23 15.01 7.75
N ARG A 303 2.13 15.59 6.94
CA ARG A 303 3.32 16.28 7.42
C ARG A 303 3.01 17.60 8.14
N ASN A 304 2.04 18.36 7.65
CA ASN A 304 1.91 19.79 7.99
C ASN A 304 0.65 20.13 8.81
N ALA A 305 -0.43 19.35 8.72
CA ALA A 305 -1.67 19.65 9.41
C ALA A 305 -1.56 19.44 10.94
N PRO A 306 -2.15 20.33 11.77
CA PRO A 306 -2.33 20.07 13.21
C PRO A 306 -3.04 18.75 13.43
N PHE A 307 -2.67 17.99 14.46
CA PHE A 307 -3.18 16.63 14.68
C PHE A 307 -4.71 16.56 14.78
N GLU A 308 -5.34 17.58 15.36
CA GLU A 308 -6.80 17.73 15.45
C GLU A 308 -7.49 17.83 14.08
N GLN A 309 -6.76 18.15 13.01
CA GLN A 309 -7.26 18.27 11.63
C GLN A 309 -6.47 17.38 10.66
N ASN A 310 -5.71 16.42 11.17
CA ASN A 310 -4.83 15.57 10.38
C ASN A 310 -5.50 14.20 10.16
N MET A 311 -5.91 13.91 8.92
CA MET A 311 -6.82 12.80 8.60
C MET A 311 -6.21 11.44 8.95
N PRO A 312 -4.96 11.12 8.53
CA PRO A 312 -4.30 9.89 8.97
C PRO A 312 -4.10 9.79 10.49
N VAL A 313 -3.80 10.89 11.18
CA VAL A 313 -3.61 10.88 12.65
C VAL A 313 -4.93 10.63 13.36
N LEU A 314 -6.02 11.29 12.94
CA LEU A 314 -7.36 11.05 13.50
C LEU A 314 -7.76 9.58 13.34
N LEU A 315 -7.64 9.02 12.13
CA LEU A 315 -7.93 7.61 11.87
C LEU A 315 -7.08 6.67 12.75
N ALA A 316 -5.77 6.90 12.81
CA ALA A 316 -4.87 6.08 13.63
C ALA A 316 -5.22 6.14 15.12
N MET A 317 -5.52 7.34 15.64
CA MET A 317 -5.82 7.50 17.06
C MET A 317 -7.21 6.97 17.43
N ILE A 318 -8.20 7.06 16.54
CA ILE A 318 -9.50 6.38 16.70
C ILE A 318 -9.29 4.86 16.66
N GLY A 319 -8.40 4.36 15.80
CA GLY A 319 -7.97 2.96 15.82
C GLY A 319 -7.41 2.55 17.18
N ILE A 320 -6.47 3.31 17.74
CA ILE A 320 -5.90 3.07 19.08
C ILE A 320 -6.99 3.06 20.15
N TRP A 321 -7.97 3.97 20.07
CA TRP A 321 -9.12 4.01 20.98
C TRP A 321 -9.87 2.68 21.00
N TYR A 322 -10.19 2.13 19.84
CA TYR A 322 -10.91 0.85 19.77
C TYR A 322 -10.03 -0.35 20.11
N ILE A 323 -8.80 -0.38 19.64
CA ILE A 323 -7.87 -1.51 19.87
C ILE A 323 -7.59 -1.67 21.36
N ASN A 324 -7.16 -0.59 22.02
CA ASN A 324 -6.59 -0.68 23.36
C ASN A 324 -7.60 -0.45 24.48
N TYR A 325 -8.62 0.39 24.28
CA TYR A 325 -9.59 0.71 25.34
C TYR A 325 -10.85 -0.15 25.21
N PHE A 326 -11.41 -0.27 24.00
CA PHE A 326 -12.55 -1.18 23.76
C PHE A 326 -12.13 -2.66 23.64
N GLY A 327 -10.84 -2.98 23.52
CA GLY A 327 -10.35 -4.34 23.30
C GLY A 327 -10.73 -4.90 21.92
N GLY A 328 -10.87 -4.03 20.93
CA GLY A 328 -11.23 -4.38 19.55
C GLY A 328 -10.08 -5.05 18.82
N GLY A 329 -10.13 -6.38 18.66
CA GLY A 329 -9.10 -7.15 17.97
C GLY A 329 -9.22 -7.17 16.44
N SER A 330 -10.18 -6.47 15.84
CA SER A 330 -10.43 -6.51 14.39
C SER A 330 -10.98 -5.20 13.84
N HIS A 331 -10.66 -4.90 12.58
CA HIS A 331 -11.10 -3.71 11.85
C HIS A 331 -11.56 -4.12 10.44
N VAL A 332 -12.77 -3.72 10.07
CA VAL A 332 -13.42 -4.05 8.80
C VAL A 332 -13.16 -2.96 7.77
N ILE A 333 -12.72 -3.34 6.58
CA ILE A 333 -12.63 -2.47 5.39
C ILE A 333 -13.73 -2.87 4.42
N ALA A 334 -14.72 -2.01 4.19
CA ALA A 334 -15.88 -2.31 3.37
C ALA A 334 -16.11 -1.23 2.29
N PRO A 335 -15.41 -1.32 1.14
CA PRO A 335 -15.65 -0.40 0.04
C PRO A 335 -16.98 -0.69 -0.64
N TYR A 336 -17.80 0.34 -0.90
CA TYR A 336 -19.06 0.24 -1.63
C TYR A 336 -18.85 0.45 -3.14
N ASP A 337 -17.77 -0.14 -3.64
CA ASP A 337 -17.37 -0.09 -5.04
C ASP A 337 -16.70 -1.42 -5.44
N GLN A 338 -17.12 -1.97 -6.59
CA GLN A 338 -16.65 -3.27 -7.06
C GLN A 338 -15.21 -3.24 -7.61
N TYR A 339 -14.74 -2.10 -8.13
CA TYR A 339 -13.35 -1.96 -8.55
C TYR A 339 -12.39 -2.00 -7.35
N LEU A 340 -12.85 -1.56 -6.17
CA LEU A 340 -12.11 -1.60 -4.92
C LEU A 340 -12.13 -2.96 -4.19
N HIS A 341 -12.62 -4.05 -4.80
CA HIS A 341 -12.67 -5.39 -4.15
C HIS A 341 -11.31 -5.96 -3.69
N ARG A 342 -10.18 -5.43 -4.17
CA ARG A 342 -8.83 -5.81 -3.70
C ARG A 342 -8.28 -4.91 -2.60
N LEU A 343 -8.96 -3.82 -2.27
CA LEU A 343 -8.52 -2.88 -1.24
C LEU A 343 -8.39 -3.55 0.14
N PRO A 344 -9.33 -4.38 0.62
CA PRO A 344 -9.16 -5.06 1.90
C PRO A 344 -7.91 -5.94 1.96
N ALA A 345 -7.64 -6.72 0.91
CA ALA A 345 -6.47 -7.60 0.82
C ALA A 345 -5.14 -6.81 0.75
N PHE A 346 -5.14 -5.65 0.08
CA PHE A 346 -3.99 -4.77 0.08
C PHE A 346 -3.72 -4.18 1.49
N ILE A 347 -4.76 -3.70 2.17
CA ILE A 347 -4.65 -3.13 3.52
C ILE A 347 -4.24 -4.20 4.55
N GLN A 348 -4.66 -5.46 4.38
CA GLN A 348 -4.21 -6.57 5.22
C GLN A 348 -2.69 -6.65 5.30
N GLN A 349 -1.98 -6.66 4.17
CA GLN A 349 -0.52 -6.65 4.20
C GLN A 349 0.01 -5.33 4.74
N LEU A 350 -0.55 -4.19 4.30
CA LEU A 350 -0.07 -2.87 4.69
C LEU A 350 -0.09 -2.67 6.20
N ASP A 351 -1.16 -3.07 6.89
CA ASP A 351 -1.31 -2.89 8.33
C ASP A 351 -0.71 -4.06 9.11
N MET A 352 -1.16 -5.29 8.86
CA MET A 352 -0.84 -6.43 9.73
C MET A 352 0.65 -6.80 9.67
N GLU A 353 1.31 -6.67 8.51
CA GLU A 353 2.76 -6.90 8.41
C GLU A 353 3.58 -5.72 9.00
N SER A 354 3.02 -4.50 9.00
CA SER A 354 3.65 -3.32 9.62
C SER A 354 3.58 -3.36 11.13
N ASN A 355 2.39 -3.61 11.66
CA ASN A 355 2.03 -3.31 13.03
C ASN A 355 1.77 -4.56 13.87
N GLY A 356 1.65 -5.75 13.26
CA GLY A 356 1.54 -7.04 13.95
C GLY A 356 2.87 -7.43 14.60
N LYS A 357 3.20 -6.74 15.71
CA LYS A 357 4.51 -6.78 16.36
C LYS A 357 4.32 -7.00 17.85
N GLN A 358 5.27 -7.69 18.44
CA GLN A 358 5.27 -8.02 19.87
C GLN A 358 6.43 -7.41 20.65
N THR A 359 7.30 -6.66 19.98
CA THR A 359 8.52 -6.09 20.55
C THR A 359 8.60 -4.61 20.23
N GLN A 360 8.91 -3.82 21.26
CA GLN A 360 9.09 -2.38 21.18
C GLN A 360 10.49 -2.01 20.66
N ILE A 361 10.69 -0.73 20.32
CA ILE A 361 11.97 -0.21 19.82
C ILE A 361 13.12 -0.39 20.84
N ASN A 362 12.81 -0.40 22.14
CA ASN A 362 13.80 -0.61 23.20
C ASN A 362 14.13 -2.11 23.42
N GLY A 363 13.53 -3.03 22.66
CA GLY A 363 13.71 -4.47 22.78
C GLY A 363 12.79 -5.16 23.79
N ASN A 364 12.00 -4.40 24.57
CA ASN A 364 11.06 -4.98 25.52
C ASN A 364 9.83 -5.57 24.79
N PRO A 365 9.20 -6.63 25.33
CA PRO A 365 7.88 -7.06 24.88
C PRO A 365 6.83 -5.95 25.03
N VAL A 366 5.80 -5.96 24.18
CA VAL A 366 4.61 -5.11 24.36
C VAL A 366 3.73 -5.66 25.48
N ASN A 367 3.07 -4.77 26.23
CA ASN A 367 2.09 -5.11 27.27
C ASN A 367 0.69 -4.51 26.97
N PHE A 368 0.42 -4.27 25.70
CA PHE A 368 -0.79 -3.68 25.13
C PHE A 368 -1.04 -4.28 23.74
N GLU A 369 -2.23 -4.06 23.18
CA GLU A 369 -2.63 -4.57 21.88
C GLU A 369 -2.00 -3.75 20.74
N THR A 370 -1.62 -4.42 19.65
CA THR A 370 -0.96 -3.78 18.48
C THR A 370 -1.87 -3.73 17.26
N ALA A 371 -1.52 -4.35 16.13
CA ALA A 371 -2.36 -4.33 14.94
C ALA A 371 -3.69 -5.08 15.19
N PRO A 372 -4.82 -4.56 14.70
CA PRO A 372 -6.03 -5.34 14.61
C PRO A 372 -5.92 -6.35 13.46
N ILE A 373 -6.79 -7.36 13.47
CA ILE A 373 -7.02 -8.20 12.30
C ILE A 373 -7.81 -7.38 11.27
N ILE A 374 -7.19 -7.11 10.12
CA ILE A 374 -7.86 -6.47 8.98
C ILE A 374 -8.62 -7.51 8.17
N TRP A 375 -9.88 -7.24 7.86
CA TRP A 375 -10.69 -8.08 6.99
C TRP A 375 -11.80 -7.27 6.33
N GLY A 376 -12.47 -7.85 5.34
CA GLY A 376 -13.60 -7.19 4.69
C GLY A 376 -13.86 -7.66 3.28
N GLU A 377 -14.91 -7.12 2.70
CA GLU A 377 -15.40 -7.40 1.34
C GLU A 377 -16.17 -6.19 0.83
N THR A 378 -16.46 -6.11 -0.46
CA THR A 378 -17.28 -5.03 -1.01
C THR A 378 -18.69 -4.99 -0.42
N GLY A 379 -19.23 -3.78 -0.25
CA GLY A 379 -20.66 -3.55 -0.13
C GLY A 379 -21.33 -3.72 -1.51
N ILE A 380 -22.51 -4.32 -1.63
CA ILE A 380 -23.39 -4.87 -0.58
C ILE A 380 -23.13 -6.34 -0.25
N ASN A 381 -22.14 -7.00 -0.87
CA ASN A 381 -21.88 -8.43 -0.68
C ASN A 381 -21.63 -8.78 0.79
N GLY A 382 -20.84 -7.95 1.51
CA GLY A 382 -20.61 -8.10 2.94
C GLY A 382 -21.91 -8.07 3.78
N GLN A 383 -22.91 -7.28 3.37
CA GLN A 383 -24.21 -7.19 4.05
C GLN A 383 -24.94 -8.53 4.07
N HIS A 384 -24.78 -9.33 3.01
CA HIS A 384 -25.39 -10.64 2.84
C HIS A 384 -24.48 -11.81 3.25
N ALA A 385 -23.31 -11.52 3.83
CA ALA A 385 -22.34 -12.54 4.25
C ALA A 385 -22.06 -12.49 5.76
N PHE A 386 -21.57 -11.36 6.27
CA PHE A 386 -21.04 -11.26 7.64
C PHE A 386 -21.58 -10.08 8.45
N PHE A 387 -22.35 -9.15 7.88
CA PHE A 387 -22.90 -8.02 8.64
C PHE A 387 -23.88 -8.46 9.74
N GLN A 388 -24.47 -9.65 9.63
CA GLN A 388 -25.22 -10.28 10.72
C GLN A 388 -24.38 -10.37 12.02
N LEU A 389 -23.10 -10.74 11.91
CA LEU A 389 -22.16 -10.75 13.04
C LEU A 389 -21.91 -9.32 13.55
N LEU A 390 -21.73 -8.35 12.65
CA LEU A 390 -21.47 -6.96 13.02
C LEU A 390 -22.66 -6.31 13.75
N HIS A 391 -23.89 -6.67 13.39
CA HIS A 391 -25.10 -6.11 13.96
C HIS A 391 -25.60 -6.83 15.22
N GLN A 392 -25.49 -8.15 15.28
CA GLN A 392 -26.10 -8.97 16.33
C GLN A 392 -25.13 -9.93 17.02
N GLY A 393 -23.86 -9.92 16.64
CA GLY A 393 -22.81 -10.68 17.31
C GLY A 393 -22.38 -10.04 18.63
N THR A 394 -21.43 -10.69 19.29
CA THR A 394 -20.90 -10.29 20.60
C THR A 394 -19.59 -9.52 20.53
N HIS A 395 -19.04 -9.33 19.32
CA HIS A 395 -17.77 -8.65 19.10
C HIS A 395 -18.00 -7.25 18.55
N ILE A 396 -17.24 -6.28 19.06
CA ILE A 396 -17.18 -4.92 18.49
C ILE A 396 -16.10 -4.93 17.41
N SER A 397 -16.46 -4.55 16.20
CA SER A 397 -15.52 -4.35 15.08
C SER A 397 -15.76 -2.98 14.47
N PRO A 398 -14.84 -2.03 14.62
CA PRO A 398 -14.85 -0.80 13.84
C PRO A 398 -14.87 -1.11 12.35
N ILE A 399 -15.55 -0.28 11.58
CA ILE A 399 -15.73 -0.46 10.14
C ILE A 399 -15.47 0.85 9.41
N ASP A 400 -14.61 0.79 8.39
CA ASP A 400 -14.42 1.86 7.43
C ASP A 400 -15.29 1.55 6.21
N LEU A 401 -16.34 2.37 6.02
CA LEU A 401 -17.13 2.38 4.80
C LEU A 401 -16.45 3.33 3.82
N ILE A 402 -16.07 2.83 2.64
CA ILE A 402 -15.30 3.57 1.63
C ILE A 402 -16.10 3.74 0.36
#